data_AF-F6I5N3-F1
#
_entry.id   AF-F6I5N3-F1
#
_cell.length_a   1.000
_cell.length_b   1.000
_cell.length_c   1.000
_cell.angle_alpha   90.00
_cell.angle_beta   90.00
_cell.angle_gamma   90.00
#
_symmetry.space_group_name_H-M   'P 1'
#
loop_
_entity.id
_entity.type
_entity.pdbx_description
1 polymer ?
#
loop_
_entity_poly.entity_id
_entity_poly.type
_entity_poly.pdbx_seq_one_letter_code
_entity_poly.pdbx_strand_id
1 'polypeptide(L)'
;MAMRNFYNEIRGLKVKELPAHVKPMFTIDYIKKSINKGLDNYHAKYIQTSSIDPLLHVCYGGIIFSYLVALPEERRHLEHQQHAKEHGGSGH
;
A
#
# COMPACT_ATOMS: atom_id res chain seq x y z
N MET A 1 -2.29 -16.15 -17.61
CA MET A 1 -1.41 -17.33 -17.77
C MET A 1 -0.08 -17.15 -17.03
N ALA A 2 0.63 -16.01 -17.16
CA ALA A 2 1.93 -15.77 -16.52
C ALA A 2 1.95 -15.97 -14.98
N MET A 3 0.92 -15.51 -14.27
CA MET A 3 0.85 -15.60 -12.80
C MET A 3 0.72 -17.05 -12.29
N ARG A 4 0.05 -17.92 -13.06
CA ARG A 4 -0.13 -19.34 -12.71
C ARG A 4 1.17 -20.13 -12.93
N ASN A 5 1.93 -19.78 -13.96
CA ASN A 5 3.25 -20.36 -14.21
C ASN A 5 4.27 -19.92 -13.15
N PHE A 6 4.26 -18.64 -12.79
CA PHE A 6 5.10 -18.09 -11.72
C PHE A 6 4.83 -18.75 -10.36
N TYR A 7 3.55 -18.96 -10.00
CA TYR A 7 3.19 -19.66 -8.77
C TYR A 7 3.68 -21.11 -8.75
N ASN A 8 3.54 -21.83 -9.88
CA ASN A 8 4.02 -23.20 -10.00
C ASN A 8 5.56 -23.29 -9.92
N GLU A 9 6.26 -22.28 -10.43
CA GLU A 9 7.73 -22.16 -10.39
C GLU A 9 8.23 -21.87 -8.96
N ILE A 10 7.58 -20.94 -8.25
CA ILE A 10 7.84 -20.66 -6.82
C ILE A 10 7.58 -21.89 -5.95
N ARG A 11 6.51 -22.64 -6.23
CA ARG A 11 6.13 -23.84 -5.46
C ARG A 11 7.14 -24.98 -5.62
N GLY A 12 7.89 -25.04 -6.72
CA GLY A 12 8.93 -26.03 -6.97
C GLY A 12 10.30 -25.68 -6.37
N LEU A 13 10.51 -24.42 -5.97
CA LEU A 13 11.78 -23.93 -5.42
C LEU A 13 11.86 -24.15 -3.91
N LYS A 14 13.05 -24.52 -3.41
CA LYS A 14 13.30 -24.54 -1.96
C LYS A 14 13.25 -23.12 -1.41
N VAL A 15 12.84 -22.95 -0.16
CA VAL A 15 12.77 -21.64 0.52
C VAL A 15 14.11 -20.90 0.50
N LYS A 16 15.22 -21.64 0.43
CA LYS A 16 16.59 -21.10 0.31
C LYS A 16 16.94 -20.57 -1.09
N GLU A 17 16.24 -21.00 -2.14
CA GLU A 17 16.49 -20.63 -3.54
C GLU A 17 15.54 -19.51 -4.01
N LEU A 18 14.44 -19.27 -3.28
CA LEU A 18 13.54 -18.15 -3.51
C LEU A 18 14.26 -16.79 -3.59
N PRO A 19 15.17 -16.42 -2.68
CA PRO A 19 15.82 -15.11 -2.70
C PRO A 19 16.64 -14.90 -3.97
N ALA A 20 17.23 -15.96 -4.53
CA ALA A 20 18.02 -15.89 -5.75
C ALA A 20 17.14 -15.75 -7.00
N HIS A 21 15.97 -16.37 -7.01
CA HIS A 21 15.01 -16.29 -8.12
C HIS A 21 14.21 -14.98 -8.13
N VAL A 22 13.84 -14.45 -6.97
CA VAL A 22 13.10 -13.18 -6.87
C VAL A 22 13.99 -11.94 -6.93
N LYS A 23 15.28 -12.03 -6.56
CA LYS A 23 16.23 -10.90 -6.65
C LYS A 23 16.25 -10.18 -8.00
N PRO A 24 16.37 -10.88 -9.15
CA PRO A 24 16.36 -10.22 -10.45
C PRO A 24 15.00 -9.61 -10.80
N MET A 25 13.89 -10.19 -10.34
CA MET A 25 12.54 -9.64 -10.56
C MET A 25 12.23 -8.41 -9.71
N PHE A 26 12.81 -8.32 -8.52
CA PHE A 26 12.70 -7.17 -7.61
C PHE A 26 13.96 -6.29 -7.59
N THR A 27 14.72 -6.29 -8.69
CA THR A 27 15.83 -5.33 -8.81
C THR A 27 15.26 -3.92 -8.87
N ILE A 28 15.88 -2.99 -8.16
CA ILE A 28 15.46 -1.59 -8.06
C ILE A 28 15.24 -0.99 -9.46
N ASP A 29 16.06 -1.36 -10.44
CA ASP A 29 15.93 -0.90 -11.82
C ASP A 29 14.68 -1.41 -12.53
N TYR A 30 14.26 -2.65 -12.28
CA TYR A 30 13.02 -3.20 -12.83
C TYR A 30 11.80 -2.48 -12.22
N ILE A 31 11.86 -2.21 -10.91
CA ILE A 31 10.82 -1.45 -10.21
C ILE A 31 10.74 -0.03 -10.77
N LYS A 32 11.87 0.69 -10.87
CA LYS A 32 11.94 2.03 -11.45
C LYS A 32 11.38 2.07 -12.87
N LYS A 33 11.75 1.12 -13.72
CA LYS A 33 11.26 1.03 -15.11
C LYS A 33 9.76 0.78 -15.17
N SER A 34 9.24 -0.08 -14.28
CA SER A 34 7.81 -0.37 -14.20
C SER A 34 7.01 0.84 -13.71
N ILE A 35 7.52 1.56 -12.71
CA ILE A 35 6.92 2.80 -12.21
C ILE A 35 6.92 3.87 -13.30
N ASN A 36 8.05 4.11 -13.97
CA ASN A 36 8.14 5.09 -15.05
C ASN A 36 7.14 4.79 -16.17
N LYS A 37 7.06 3.52 -16.61
CA LYS A 37 6.07 3.11 -17.62
C LYS A 37 4.62 3.32 -17.15
N GLY A 38 4.35 3.09 -15.86
CA GLY A 38 3.05 3.38 -15.25
C GLY A 38 2.72 4.87 -15.26
N LEU A 39 3.68 5.71 -14.88
CA LEU A 39 3.56 7.17 -14.87
C LEU A 39 3.39 7.74 -16.28
N ASP A 40 4.16 7.24 -17.27
CA ASP A 40 4.05 7.67 -18.67
C ASP A 40 2.66 7.35 -19.24
N ASN A 41 2.14 6.14 -18.98
CA ASN A 41 0.80 5.75 -19.39
C ASN A 41 -0.29 6.56 -18.69
N TYR A 42 -0.12 6.84 -17.40
CA TYR A 42 -1.05 7.66 -16.62
C TYR A 42 -1.05 9.11 -17.12
N HIS A 43 0.13 9.66 -17.41
CA HIS A 43 0.31 10.99 -17.99
C HIS A 43 -0.35 11.11 -19.36
N ALA A 44 -0.10 10.14 -20.25
CA ALA A 44 -0.75 10.08 -21.56
C ALA A 44 -2.28 9.98 -21.44
N LYS A 45 -2.78 9.17 -20.48
CA LYS A 45 -4.22 8.91 -20.36
C LYS A 45 -5.00 10.05 -19.72
N TYR A 46 -4.44 10.75 -18.73
CA TYR A 46 -5.19 11.72 -17.92
C TYR A 46 -4.68 13.15 -18.02
N ILE A 47 -3.38 13.38 -18.26
CA ILE A 47 -2.80 14.73 -18.31
C ILE A 47 -2.90 15.29 -19.74
N GLN A 48 -2.52 14.51 -20.76
CA GLN A 48 -2.61 14.94 -22.16
C GLN A 48 -4.06 15.07 -22.66
N THR A 49 -4.99 14.33 -22.06
CA THR A 49 -6.43 14.39 -22.36
C THR A 49 -7.17 15.47 -21.58
N SER A 50 -6.45 16.26 -20.75
CA SER A 50 -7.04 17.28 -19.87
C SER A 50 -8.17 16.74 -18.97
N SER A 51 -8.02 15.51 -18.46
CA SER A 51 -8.98 14.94 -17.51
C SER A 51 -8.83 15.57 -16.12
N ILE A 52 -9.93 15.68 -15.39
CA ILE A 52 -9.96 16.11 -13.98
C ILE A 52 -9.63 14.96 -13.00
N ASP A 53 -9.55 13.73 -13.49
CA ASP A 53 -9.26 12.53 -12.69
C ASP A 53 -7.96 12.63 -11.85
N PRO A 54 -6.85 13.24 -12.31
CA PRO A 54 -5.66 13.40 -11.48
C PRO A 54 -5.90 14.23 -10.22
N LEU A 55 -6.76 15.25 -10.31
CA LEU A 55 -7.14 16.07 -9.16
C LEU A 55 -7.98 15.23 -8.18
N LEU A 56 -8.96 14.48 -8.69
CA LEU A 56 -9.82 13.63 -7.89
C LEU A 56 -9.05 12.51 -7.18
N HIS A 57 -8.08 11.87 -7.85
CA HIS A 57 -7.23 10.86 -7.22
C HIS A 57 -6.41 11.43 -6.06
N VAL A 58 -5.93 12.67 -6.15
CA VAL A 58 -5.25 13.34 -5.04
C VAL A 58 -6.23 13.66 -3.91
N CYS A 59 -7.43 14.16 -4.21
CA CYS A 59 -8.45 14.46 -3.20
C CYS A 59 -8.91 13.20 -2.44
N TYR A 60 -9.30 12.14 -3.16
CA TYR A 60 -9.70 10.88 -2.54
C TYR A 60 -8.53 10.18 -1.84
N GLY A 61 -7.35 10.19 -2.46
CA GLY A 61 -6.14 9.66 -1.85
C GLY A 61 -5.79 10.37 -0.55
N GLY A 62 -5.90 11.70 -0.51
CA GLY A 62 -5.66 12.51 0.68
C GLY A 62 -6.61 12.17 1.83
N ILE A 63 -7.90 12.01 1.54
CA ILE A 63 -8.91 11.63 2.55
C ILE A 63 -8.65 10.22 3.10
N ILE A 64 -8.40 9.25 2.22
CA ILE A 64 -8.12 7.87 2.62
C ILE A 64 -6.83 7.82 3.45
N PHE A 65 -5.77 8.48 2.98
CA PHE A 65 -4.50 8.53 3.67
C PHE A 65 -4.60 9.23 5.02
N SER A 66 -5.34 10.35 5.12
CA SER A 66 -5.55 11.04 6.40
C SER A 66 -6.26 10.17 7.41
N TYR A 67 -7.24 9.36 6.99
CA TYR A 67 -7.88 8.38 7.86
C TYR A 67 -6.88 7.32 8.34
N LEU A 68 -6.10 6.74 7.41
CA LEU A 68 -5.12 5.71 7.76
C LEU A 68 -4.02 6.22 8.71
N VAL A 69 -3.60 7.49 8.56
CA VAL A 69 -2.63 8.13 9.45
C VAL A 69 -3.26 8.54 10.79
N ALA A 70 -4.55 8.87 10.82
CA ALA A 70 -5.28 9.18 12.06
C ALA A 70 -5.65 7.91 12.86
N LEU A 71 -5.74 6.74 12.22
CA LEU A 71 -6.09 5.47 12.88
C LEU A 71 -5.23 5.16 14.12
N PRO A 72 -3.89 5.24 14.11
CA PRO A 72 -3.08 4.97 15.30
C PRO A 72 -3.36 5.94 16.46
N GLU A 73 -3.62 7.20 16.13
CA GLU A 73 -3.95 8.25 17.12
C GLU A 73 -5.33 8.02 17.74
N GLU A 74 -6.34 7.69 16.92
CA GLU A 74 -7.66 7.31 17.41
C GLU A 74 -7.62 6.05 18.29
N ARG A 75 -6.77 5.07 17.95
CA ARG A 75 -6.58 3.86 18.76
C ARG A 75 -5.97 4.19 20.11
N ARG A 76 -4.94 5.03 20.15
CA ARG A 76 -4.33 5.50 21.40
C ARG A 76 -5.31 6.28 22.26
N HIS A 77 -6.11 7.16 21.66
CA HIS A 77 -7.14 7.92 22.38
C HIS A 77 -8.25 7.01 22.96
N LEU A 78 -8.65 5.96 22.25
CA LEU A 78 -9.62 4.97 22.76
C LEU A 78 -9.05 4.13 23.90
N GLU A 79 -7.77 3.74 23.84
CA GLU A 79 -7.08 3.01 24.92
C GLU A 79 -7.00 3.86 26.20
N HIS A 80 -6.66 5.15 26.10
CA HIS A 80 -6.68 6.05 27.26
C HIS A 80 -8.09 6.27 27.83
N GLN A 81 -9.13 6.32 26.99
CA GLN A 81 -10.53 6.39 27.45
C GLN A 81 -11.02 5.10 28.11
N GLN A 82 -10.56 3.94 27.63
CA GLN A 82 -10.85 2.64 28.25
C GLN A 82 -10.18 2.54 29.63
N HIS A 83 -8.89 2.89 29.73
CA HIS A 83 -8.18 2.94 31.00
C HIS A 83 -8.79 3.95 32.00
N ALA A 84 -9.28 5.10 31.53
CA ALA A 84 -9.98 6.08 32.38
C ALA A 84 -11.36 5.58 32.85
N LYS A 85 -12.10 4.84 32.01
CA LYS A 85 -13.38 4.24 32.38
C LYS A 85 -13.24 3.06 33.34
N GLU A 86 -12.21 2.24 33.17
CA GLU A 86 -11.93 1.10 34.05
C GLU A 86 -11.40 1.52 35.43
N HIS A 87 -10.61 2.61 35.50
CA HIS A 87 -10.09 3.13 36.78
C HIS A 87 -10.94 4.23 37.43
N GLY A 88 -11.93 4.79 36.74
CA GLY A 88 -12.83 5.83 37.29
C GLY A 88 -14.12 5.29 37.92
N GLY A 89 -14.37 3.98 37.88
CA GLY A 89 -15.64 3.36 38.31
C GLY A 89 -15.69 2.76 39.72
N SER A 90 -14.61 2.85 40.53
CA SER A 90 -14.55 2.26 41.88
C SER A 90 -14.71 3.29 43.01
N GLY A 91 -15.50 4.33 42.78
CA GLY A 91 -15.78 5.40 43.74
C GLY A 91 -17.26 5.74 43.82
N HIS A 92 -18.08 4.79 44.28
CA HIS A 92 -19.36 5.02 44.94
C HIS A 92 -19.64 3.89 45.92
#